data_AF-A0A812AXU7-F1
#
_entry.id   AF-A0A812AXU7-F1
#
_cell.length_a   1.000
_cell.length_b   1.000
_cell.length_c   1.000
_cell.angle_alpha   90.00
_cell.angle_beta   90.00
_cell.angle_gamma   90.00
#
_symmetry.space_group_name_H-M   'P 1'
#
loop_
_entity.id
_entity.type
_entity.pdbx_description
1 polymer ?
#
loop_
_entity_poly.entity_id
_entity_poly.type
_entity_poly.pdbx_seq_one_letter_code
_entity_poly.pdbx_strand_id
1 'polypeptide(L)'
;MSQLNFVQQFVKRFENEQATSRTGDSATEKWATLRDTMHRTTLATFGRKTSKSYDWFEAKSAEMATVIVAKRAALAEYKQSPSKRNLQILWAARSNAHQTARRCTNEYWTELSETIETVAITGNIRGMYDGIKTARGPAQNKTAHLKYTTGEVIEDQEQQMERWAERYSDLYSRQNVVTTANLLTICFPYITEHLFMSAFCLGQIYLSIYLSIYLSIYLSIYLLLSYLTDQ
;
A
#
# COMPACT_ATOMS: atom_id res chain seq x y z
N MET A 1 -2.67 -24.82 -13.31
CA MET A 1 -3.82 -25.59 -12.76
C MET A 1 -4.99 -24.62 -12.57
N SER A 2 -6.15 -24.93 -13.13
CA SER A 2 -7.31 -24.01 -13.18
C SER A 2 -8.00 -23.86 -11.81
N GLN A 3 -8.54 -22.68 -11.53
CA GLN A 3 -9.32 -22.34 -10.32
C GLN A 3 -10.44 -23.36 -10.03
N LEU A 4 -11.02 -23.93 -11.09
CA LEU A 4 -12.10 -24.93 -11.02
C LEU A 4 -11.71 -26.20 -10.25
N ASN A 5 -10.43 -26.62 -10.34
CA ASN A 5 -9.94 -27.82 -9.69
C ASN A 5 -9.85 -27.64 -8.15
N PHE A 6 -9.44 -26.45 -7.68
CA PHE A 6 -9.32 -26.16 -6.26
C PHE A 6 -10.67 -26.11 -5.55
N VAL A 7 -11.71 -25.58 -6.22
CA VAL A 7 -13.07 -25.56 -5.66
C VAL A 7 -13.60 -26.97 -5.46
N GLN A 8 -13.41 -27.87 -6.44
CA GLN A 8 -13.83 -29.27 -6.32
C GLN A 8 -13.05 -30.02 -5.23
N GLN A 9 -11.75 -29.77 -5.11
CA GLN A 9 -10.95 -30.34 -4.03
C GLN A 9 -11.38 -29.86 -2.64
N PHE A 10 -11.75 -28.58 -2.51
CA PHE A 10 -12.25 -28.03 -1.26
C PHE A 10 -13.54 -28.70 -0.83
N VAL A 11 -14.53 -28.79 -1.72
CA VAL A 11 -15.84 -29.40 -1.42
C VAL A 11 -15.65 -30.83 -0.93
N LYS A 12 -14.87 -31.64 -1.67
CA LYS A 12 -14.60 -33.03 -1.31
C LYS A 12 -13.91 -33.18 0.06
N ARG A 13 -12.93 -32.33 0.36
CA ARG A 13 -12.23 -32.37 1.66
C ARG A 13 -13.13 -31.92 2.81
N PHE A 14 -13.92 -30.88 2.60
CA PHE A 14 -14.81 -30.34 3.61
C PHE A 14 -15.90 -31.36 3.99
N GLU A 15 -16.52 -32.00 2.99
CA GLU A 15 -17.55 -33.04 3.21
C GLU A 15 -17.00 -34.25 3.99
N ASN A 16 -15.80 -34.71 3.65
CA ASN A 16 -15.16 -35.83 4.35
C ASN A 16 -14.83 -35.50 5.82
N GLU A 17 -14.33 -34.29 6.08
CA GLU A 17 -14.01 -33.86 7.44
C GLU A 17 -15.27 -33.61 8.28
N GLN A 18 -16.33 -33.10 7.65
CA GLN A 18 -17.62 -32.92 8.31
C GLN A 18 -18.25 -34.26 8.69
N ALA A 19 -18.17 -35.26 7.80
CA ALA A 19 -18.67 -36.63 8.05
C ALA A 19 -17.92 -37.34 9.20
N THR A 20 -16.69 -36.93 9.49
CA THR A 20 -15.85 -37.51 10.55
C THR A 20 -15.98 -36.73 11.88
N SER A 21 -16.53 -35.51 11.85
CA SER A 21 -16.65 -34.66 13.02
C SER A 21 -17.82 -35.07 13.93
N ARG A 22 -17.54 -35.31 15.22
CA ARG A 22 -18.57 -35.51 16.24
C ARG A 22 -19.02 -34.14 16.74
N THR A 23 -20.28 -33.79 16.48
CA THR A 23 -20.91 -32.57 16.98
C THR A 23 -21.09 -32.60 18.50
N GLY A 24 -20.60 -31.58 19.22
CA GLY A 24 -20.92 -31.37 20.64
C GLY A 24 -22.41 -31.14 20.89
N ASP A 25 -22.88 -31.31 22.12
CA ASP A 25 -24.32 -31.28 22.44
C ASP A 25 -24.94 -29.87 22.34
N SER A 26 -24.12 -28.82 22.46
CA SER A 26 -24.57 -27.42 22.38
C SER A 26 -24.44 -26.80 20.99
N ALA A 27 -25.40 -25.93 20.63
CA ALA A 27 -25.39 -25.20 19.36
C ALA A 27 -24.11 -24.38 19.14
N THR A 28 -23.54 -23.81 20.22
CA THR A 28 -22.31 -23.00 20.16
C THR A 28 -21.09 -23.84 19.78
N GLU A 29 -20.99 -25.06 20.31
CA GLU A 29 -19.89 -26.00 20.02
C GLU A 29 -19.98 -26.54 18.60
N LYS A 30 -21.20 -26.83 18.13
CA LYS A 30 -21.44 -27.22 16.73
C LYS A 30 -20.99 -26.13 15.76
N TRP A 31 -21.34 -24.88 16.05
CA TRP A 31 -20.95 -23.75 15.21
C TRP A 31 -19.43 -23.49 15.22
N ALA A 32 -18.79 -23.58 16.39
CA ALA A 32 -17.33 -23.46 16.49
C ALA A 32 -16.62 -24.54 15.65
N THR A 33 -17.03 -25.80 15.81
CA THR A 33 -16.46 -26.95 15.09
C THR A 33 -16.61 -26.79 13.57
N LEU A 34 -17.78 -26.36 13.10
CA LEU A 34 -18.03 -26.12 11.68
C LEU A 34 -17.16 -24.99 11.13
N ARG A 35 -17.08 -23.86 11.86
CA ARG A 35 -16.26 -22.71 11.47
C ARG A 35 -14.78 -23.07 11.39
N ASP A 36 -14.26 -23.79 12.38
CA ASP A 36 -12.85 -24.17 12.44
C ASP A 36 -12.49 -25.18 11.34
N THR A 37 -13.39 -26.14 11.08
CA THR A 37 -13.24 -27.10 9.98
C THR A 37 -13.25 -26.40 8.63
N MET A 38 -14.17 -25.44 8.44
CA MET A 38 -14.23 -24.63 7.24
C MET A 38 -12.94 -23.81 7.06
N HIS A 39 -12.47 -23.12 8.10
CA HIS A 39 -11.23 -22.35 8.04
C HIS A 39 -10.01 -23.23 7.77
N ARG A 40 -9.87 -24.36 8.47
CA ARG A 40 -8.75 -25.30 8.28
C ARG A 40 -8.75 -25.90 6.88
N THR A 41 -9.90 -26.35 6.37
CA THR A 41 -10.02 -26.90 5.01
C THR A 41 -9.73 -25.84 3.94
N THR A 42 -10.21 -24.61 4.17
CA THR A 42 -9.96 -23.48 3.27
C THR A 42 -8.47 -23.18 3.22
N LEU A 43 -7.81 -23.08 4.38
CA LEU A 43 -6.38 -22.84 4.48
C LEU A 43 -5.55 -23.98 3.85
N ALA A 44 -5.95 -25.23 4.03
CA ALA A 44 -5.24 -26.38 3.47
C ALA A 44 -5.40 -26.50 1.94
N THR A 45 -6.49 -25.96 1.38
CA THR A 45 -6.78 -26.09 -0.07
C THR A 45 -6.36 -24.86 -0.85
N PHE A 46 -6.65 -23.67 -0.34
CA PHE A 46 -6.36 -22.40 -1.01
C PHE A 46 -5.10 -21.71 -0.47
N GLY A 47 -4.55 -22.17 0.66
CA GLY A 47 -3.44 -21.52 1.33
C GLY A 47 -3.85 -20.25 2.08
N ARG A 48 -2.88 -19.60 2.72
CA ARG A 48 -3.04 -18.22 3.16
C ARG A 48 -2.96 -17.33 1.93
N LYS A 49 -3.86 -16.35 1.83
CA LYS A 49 -3.69 -15.23 0.89
C LYS A 49 -2.38 -14.53 1.26
N THR A 50 -1.32 -14.79 0.49
CA THR A 50 -0.14 -13.95 0.52
C THR A 50 -0.62 -12.59 0.04
N SER A 51 -0.51 -11.57 0.89
CA SER A 51 -0.80 -10.21 0.47
C SER A 51 -0.01 -9.96 -0.80
N LYS A 52 -0.68 -9.52 -1.88
CA LYS A 52 0.04 -8.91 -2.99
C LYS A 52 0.62 -7.64 -2.40
N SER A 53 1.91 -7.67 -2.06
CA SER A 53 2.56 -6.48 -1.59
C SER A 53 2.60 -5.51 -2.75
N TYR A 54 1.86 -4.42 -2.60
CA TYR A 54 1.80 -3.32 -3.55
C TYR A 54 3.01 -2.38 -3.42
N ASP A 55 3.99 -2.79 -2.63
CA ASP A 55 5.25 -2.09 -2.40
C ASP A 55 6.25 -2.48 -3.49
N TRP A 56 6.78 -1.48 -4.21
CA TRP A 56 7.82 -1.65 -5.22
C TRP A 56 9.03 -2.41 -4.66
N PHE A 57 9.32 -2.23 -3.36
CA PHE A 57 10.45 -2.89 -2.71
C PHE A 57 10.23 -4.39 -2.59
N GLU A 58 9.02 -4.85 -2.25
CA GLU A 58 8.71 -6.28 -2.18
C GLU A 58 8.75 -6.92 -3.57
N ALA A 59 8.18 -6.22 -4.57
CA ALA A 59 8.17 -6.68 -5.96
C ALA A 59 9.58 -6.87 -6.54
N LYS A 60 10.52 -5.97 -6.19
CA LYS A 60 11.92 -6.01 -6.63
C LYS A 60 12.86 -6.48 -5.50
N SER A 61 12.34 -7.18 -4.49
CA SER A 61 13.06 -7.55 -3.27
C SER A 61 14.25 -8.46 -3.54
N ALA A 62 14.11 -9.41 -4.47
CA ALA A 62 15.20 -10.31 -4.86
C ALA A 62 16.42 -9.55 -5.38
N GLU A 63 16.19 -8.54 -6.23
CA GLU A 63 17.24 -7.69 -6.78
C GLU A 63 17.84 -6.78 -5.69
N MET A 64 16.98 -6.14 -4.89
CA MET A 64 17.43 -5.29 -3.78
C MET A 64 18.20 -6.07 -2.70
N ALA A 65 17.86 -7.33 -2.45
CA ALA A 65 18.54 -8.16 -1.47
C ALA A 65 20.02 -8.35 -1.81
N THR A 66 20.36 -8.54 -3.10
CA THR A 66 21.75 -8.74 -3.54
C THR A 66 22.63 -7.53 -3.20
N VAL A 67 22.18 -6.33 -3.57
CA VAL A 67 22.91 -5.08 -3.33
C VAL A 67 22.93 -4.68 -1.86
N ILE A 68 21.89 -5.04 -1.09
CA ILE A 68 21.86 -4.84 0.37
C ILE A 68 22.89 -5.74 1.06
N VAL A 69 22.98 -7.02 0.66
CA VAL A 69 23.97 -7.96 1.20
C VAL A 69 25.38 -7.47 0.87
N ALA A 70 25.66 -7.09 -0.39
CA ALA A 70 26.95 -6.56 -0.79
C ALA A 70 27.33 -5.28 -0.01
N LYS A 71 26.38 -4.35 0.18
CA LYS A 71 26.59 -3.15 0.99
C LYS A 71 26.90 -3.48 2.45
N ARG A 72 26.19 -4.45 3.04
CA ARG A 72 26.43 -4.90 4.42
C ARG A 72 27.80 -5.57 4.56
N ALA A 73 28.20 -6.39 3.60
CA ALA A 73 29.51 -7.03 3.57
C ALA A 73 30.65 -5.99 3.50
N ALA A 74 30.56 -5.03 2.56
CA ALA A 74 31.55 -3.96 2.43
C ALA A 74 31.64 -3.09 3.70
N LEU A 75 30.51 -2.86 4.38
CA LEU A 75 30.50 -2.13 5.65
C LEU A 75 31.15 -2.93 6.78
N ALA A 76 30.94 -4.25 6.83
CA ALA A 76 31.57 -5.12 7.82
C ALA A 76 33.09 -5.14 7.63
N GLU A 77 33.57 -5.27 6.39
CA GLU A 77 35.00 -5.26 6.07
C GLU A 77 35.67 -3.92 6.39
N TYR A 78 35.02 -2.80 6.07
CA TYR A 78 35.52 -1.47 6.47
C TYR A 78 35.60 -1.31 7.99
N LYS A 79 34.62 -1.83 8.75
CA LYS A 79 34.65 -1.79 10.22
C LYS A 79 35.75 -2.67 10.81
N GLN A 80 36.03 -3.82 10.20
CA GLN A 80 37.12 -4.72 10.63
C GLN A 80 38.50 -4.15 10.31
N SER A 81 38.65 -3.50 9.16
CA SER A 81 39.93 -2.94 8.71
C SER A 81 39.70 -1.60 8.00
N PRO A 82 39.65 -0.49 8.76
CA PRO A 82 39.47 0.84 8.19
C PRO A 82 40.68 1.21 7.31
N SER A 83 40.46 1.34 6.00
CA SER A 83 41.47 1.75 5.02
C SER A 83 40.84 2.56 3.90
N LYS A 84 41.64 3.38 3.20
CA LYS A 84 41.19 4.16 2.03
C LYS A 84 40.60 3.25 0.94
N ARG A 85 41.20 2.07 0.74
CA ARG A 85 40.70 1.05 -0.19
C ARG A 85 39.33 0.52 0.23
N ASN A 86 39.16 0.10 1.48
CA ASN A 86 37.89 -0.46 1.96
C ASN A 86 36.77 0.59 1.99
N LEU A 87 37.14 1.86 2.23
CA LEU A 87 36.21 2.97 2.12
C LEU A 87 35.72 3.17 0.67
N GLN A 88 36.60 3.08 -0.33
CA GLN A 88 36.22 3.14 -1.75
C GLN A 88 35.29 1.98 -2.14
N ILE A 89 35.56 0.75 -1.67
CA ILE A 89 34.69 -0.42 -1.90
C ILE A 89 33.30 -0.17 -1.30
N LEU A 90 33.24 0.35 -0.07
CA LEU A 90 31.98 0.70 0.59
C LEU A 90 31.22 1.81 -0.18
N TRP A 91 31.91 2.82 -0.68
CA TRP A 91 31.29 3.86 -1.51
C TRP A 91 30.73 3.31 -2.81
N ALA A 92 31.48 2.45 -3.51
CA ALA A 92 31.02 1.78 -4.71
C ALA A 92 29.77 0.91 -4.44
N ALA A 93 29.78 0.13 -3.35
CA ALA A 93 28.64 -0.70 -2.96
C ALA A 93 27.40 0.13 -2.59
N ARG A 94 27.59 1.28 -1.92
CA ARG A 94 26.50 2.23 -1.64
C ARG A 94 25.94 2.84 -2.92
N SER A 95 26.81 3.31 -3.82
CA SER A 95 26.41 3.90 -5.10
C SER A 95 25.60 2.91 -5.92
N ASN A 96 26.07 1.66 -6.02
CA ASN A 96 25.35 0.58 -6.71
C ASN A 96 23.98 0.32 -6.06
N ALA A 97 23.90 0.21 -4.72
CA ALA A 97 22.62 0.01 -4.04
C ALA A 97 21.63 1.17 -4.31
N HIS A 98 22.11 2.41 -4.35
CA HIS A 98 21.29 3.57 -4.71
C HIS A 98 20.83 3.54 -6.16
N GLN A 99 21.72 3.23 -7.11
CA GLN A 99 21.39 3.15 -8.52
C GLN A 99 20.38 2.03 -8.80
N THR A 100 20.58 0.87 -8.18
CA THR A 100 19.67 -0.28 -8.28
C THR A 100 18.30 0.06 -7.69
N ALA A 101 18.24 0.70 -6.51
CA ALA A 101 16.97 1.14 -5.93
C ALA A 101 16.21 2.07 -6.89
N ARG A 102 16.88 3.09 -7.44
CA ARG A 102 16.27 4.02 -8.41
C ARG A 102 15.75 3.29 -9.64
N ARG A 103 16.55 2.39 -10.20
CA ARG A 103 16.15 1.60 -11.37
C ARG A 103 14.94 0.72 -11.05
N CYS A 104 14.98 -0.07 -9.98
CA CYS A 104 13.89 -0.94 -9.55
C CYS A 104 12.59 -0.17 -9.30
N THR A 105 12.68 0.98 -8.62
CA THR A 105 11.54 1.86 -8.39
C THR A 105 10.97 2.36 -9.71
N ASN A 106 11.82 2.88 -10.62
CA ASN A 106 11.37 3.40 -11.91
C ASN A 106 10.74 2.32 -12.79
N GLU A 107 11.37 1.14 -12.90
CA GLU A 107 10.82 0.00 -13.65
C GLU A 107 9.43 -0.37 -13.13
N TYR A 108 9.29 -0.53 -11.81
CA TYR A 108 8.01 -0.87 -11.20
C TYR A 108 6.91 0.17 -11.49
N TRP A 109 7.21 1.46 -11.32
CA TRP A 109 6.23 2.52 -11.58
C TRP A 109 5.88 2.65 -13.06
N THR A 110 6.84 2.40 -13.95
CA THR A 110 6.61 2.38 -15.40
C THR A 110 5.68 1.23 -15.77
N GLU A 111 6.00 0.00 -15.36
CA GLU A 111 5.18 -1.19 -15.59
C GLU A 111 3.75 -1.03 -15.02
N LEU A 112 3.62 -0.44 -13.83
CA LEU A 112 2.33 -0.19 -13.19
C LEU A 112 1.51 0.84 -13.98
N SER A 113 2.15 1.92 -14.45
CA SER A 113 1.48 2.96 -15.24
C SER A 113 0.98 2.44 -16.59
N GLU A 114 1.81 1.67 -17.30
CA GLU A 114 1.44 1.03 -18.57
C GLU A 114 0.28 0.05 -18.38
N THR A 115 0.28 -0.70 -17.27
CA THR A 115 -0.81 -1.61 -16.93
C THR A 115 -2.12 -0.85 -16.70
N ILE A 116 -2.09 0.25 -15.94
CA ILE A 116 -3.27 1.08 -15.68
C ILE A 116 -3.81 1.67 -16.99
N GLU A 117 -2.92 2.18 -17.83
CA GLU A 117 -3.28 2.76 -19.13
C GLU A 117 -3.92 1.72 -20.06
N THR A 118 -3.31 0.55 -20.20
CA THR A 118 -3.82 -0.54 -21.04
C THR A 118 -5.21 -0.99 -20.60
N VAL A 119 -5.40 -1.13 -19.29
CA VAL A 119 -6.68 -1.54 -18.70
C VAL A 119 -7.75 -0.45 -18.86
N ALA A 120 -7.37 0.83 -18.79
CA ALA A 120 -8.24 1.97 -19.05
C ALA A 120 -8.69 2.01 -20.53
N ILE A 121 -7.76 1.85 -21.47
CA ILE A 121 -8.04 1.81 -22.92
C ILE A 121 -8.98 0.65 -23.25
N THR A 122 -8.82 -0.49 -22.58
CA THR A 122 -9.69 -1.68 -22.76
C THR A 122 -11.10 -1.48 -22.16
N GLY A 123 -11.35 -0.38 -21.44
CA GLY A 123 -12.65 -0.10 -20.81
C GLY A 123 -12.92 -0.89 -19.53
N ASN A 124 -11.91 -1.56 -18.96
CA ASN A 124 -12.06 -2.30 -17.70
C ASN A 124 -11.88 -1.37 -16.50
N ILE A 125 -12.96 -0.66 -16.15
CA ILE A 125 -13.00 0.33 -15.07
C ILE A 125 -12.57 -0.27 -13.72
N ARG A 126 -12.94 -1.53 -13.44
CA ARG A 126 -12.58 -2.19 -12.17
C ARG A 126 -11.08 -2.44 -12.07
N GLY A 127 -10.47 -2.94 -13.13
CA GLY A 127 -9.01 -3.13 -13.18
C GLY A 127 -8.25 -1.80 -13.06
N MET A 128 -8.76 -0.74 -13.70
CA MET A 128 -8.17 0.60 -13.60
C MET A 128 -8.19 1.10 -12.15
N TYR A 129 -9.34 0.97 -11.47
CA TYR A 129 -9.47 1.31 -10.06
C TYR A 129 -8.53 0.51 -9.16
N ASP A 130 -8.42 -0.80 -9.38
CA ASP A 130 -7.51 -1.67 -8.61
C ASP A 130 -6.04 -1.27 -8.83
N GLY A 131 -5.66 -0.86 -10.04
CA GLY A 131 -4.33 -0.31 -10.34
C GLY A 131 -4.06 1.04 -9.66
N ILE A 132 -5.01 1.97 -9.67
CA ILE A 132 -4.89 3.24 -8.95
C ILE A 132 -4.78 3.00 -7.43
N LYS A 133 -5.59 2.07 -6.91
CA LYS A 133 -5.54 1.67 -5.50
C LYS A 133 -4.17 1.07 -5.13
N THR A 134 -3.60 0.29 -6.04
CA THR A 134 -2.23 -0.25 -5.92
C THR A 134 -1.21 0.88 -5.84
N ALA A 135 -1.27 1.84 -6.77
CA ALA A 135 -0.37 2.98 -6.82
C ALA A 135 -0.47 3.89 -5.57
N ARG A 136 -1.68 4.10 -5.06
CA ARG A 136 -1.90 4.89 -3.83
C ARG A 136 -1.35 4.18 -2.58
N GLY A 137 -1.21 2.87 -2.62
CA GLY A 137 -0.80 2.05 -1.49
C GLY A 137 -1.90 1.92 -0.41
N PRO A 138 -1.55 1.36 0.76
CA PRO A 138 -2.47 1.25 1.89
C PRO A 138 -3.06 2.61 2.24
N ALA A 139 -4.39 2.68 2.35
CA ALA A 139 -5.05 3.88 2.83
C ALA A 139 -4.52 4.17 4.25
N GLN A 140 -3.95 5.36 4.43
CA GLN A 140 -3.65 5.87 5.76
C GLN A 140 -4.99 6.19 6.44
N ASN A 141 -5.63 5.18 7.01
CA ASN A 141 -6.83 5.36 7.81
C ASN A 141 -6.39 6.01 9.13
N LYS A 142 -6.25 7.33 9.12
CA LYS A 142 -6.24 8.10 10.35
C LYS A 142 -7.69 8.16 10.82
N THR A 143 -8.11 7.18 11.61
CA THR A 143 -9.38 7.26 12.30
C THR A 143 -9.27 8.43 13.27
N ALA A 144 -9.89 9.56 12.93
CA ALA A 144 -10.00 10.67 13.86
C ALA A 144 -10.80 10.18 15.07
N HIS A 145 -10.30 10.43 16.28
CA HIS A 145 -11.01 10.01 17.47
C HIS A 145 -12.36 10.74 17.53
N LEU A 146 -13.44 10.01 17.84
CA LEU A 146 -14.73 10.64 18.05
C LEU A 146 -14.67 11.54 19.27
N LYS A 147 -15.32 12.69 19.15
CA LYS A 147 -15.38 13.68 20.21
C LYS A 147 -16.82 13.93 20.62
N TYR A 148 -17.01 14.18 21.91
CA TYR A 148 -18.23 14.78 22.42
C TYR A 148 -18.44 16.17 21.82
N THR A 149 -19.67 16.69 21.93
CA THR A 149 -19.99 18.07 21.49
C THR A 149 -19.14 19.13 22.20
N THR A 150 -18.66 18.80 23.41
CA THR A 150 -17.76 19.60 24.24
C THR A 150 -16.30 19.61 23.74
N GLY A 151 -15.94 18.72 22.80
CA GLY A 151 -14.60 18.64 22.21
C GLY A 151 -13.66 17.62 22.85
N GLU A 152 -14.09 16.96 23.93
CA GLU A 152 -13.34 15.86 24.59
C GLU A 152 -13.39 14.57 23.77
N VAL A 153 -12.33 13.76 23.83
CA VAL A 153 -12.18 12.51 23.08
C VAL A 153 -12.91 11.38 23.80
N ILE A 154 -13.71 10.61 23.05
CA ILE A 154 -14.44 9.44 23.56
C ILE A 154 -13.55 8.20 23.41
N GLU A 155 -13.10 7.64 24.52
CA GLU A 155 -12.28 6.42 24.52
C GLU A 155 -13.11 5.14 24.57
N ASP A 156 -14.28 5.18 25.22
CA ASP A 156 -15.16 4.02 25.40
C ASP A 156 -15.95 3.68 24.12
N GLN A 157 -15.98 2.39 23.75
CA GLN A 157 -16.56 1.93 22.49
C GLN A 157 -18.09 2.04 22.46
N GLU A 158 -18.76 1.82 23.60
CA GLU A 158 -20.22 1.92 23.69
C GLU A 158 -20.66 3.39 23.53
N GLN A 159 -19.95 4.30 24.20
CA GLN A 159 -20.14 5.75 24.07
C GLN A 159 -19.82 6.25 22.66
N GLN A 160 -18.82 5.68 21.97
CA GLN A 160 -18.55 6.00 20.56
C GLN A 160 -19.73 5.63 19.67
N MET A 161 -20.34 4.45 19.89
CA MET A 161 -21.49 3.98 19.12
C MET A 161 -22.74 4.81 19.38
N GLU A 162 -22.99 5.19 20.63
CA GLU A 162 -24.07 6.10 20.98
C GLU A 162 -23.88 7.47 20.31
N ARG A 163 -22.65 8.00 20.33
CA ARG A 163 -22.33 9.26 19.66
C ARG A 163 -22.52 9.20 18.14
N TRP A 164 -22.21 8.07 17.52
CA TRP A 164 -22.52 7.83 16.10
C TRP A 164 -24.03 7.84 15.85
N ALA A 165 -24.80 7.15 16.69
CA ALA A 165 -26.26 7.07 16.56
C ALA A 165 -26.90 8.46 16.68
N GLU A 166 -26.50 9.26 17.67
CA GLU A 166 -26.95 10.66 17.82
C GLU A 166 -26.67 11.49 16.57
N ARG A 167 -25.42 11.46 16.08
CA ARG A 167 -24.97 12.28 14.95
C ARG A 167 -25.74 11.97 13.68
N TYR A 168 -25.97 10.69 13.39
CA TYR A 168 -26.72 10.27 12.21
C TYR A 168 -28.22 10.51 12.37
N SER A 169 -28.77 10.29 13.57
CA SER A 169 -30.17 10.59 13.86
C SER A 169 -30.49 12.07 13.62
N ASP A 170 -29.66 12.99 14.13
CA ASP A 170 -29.78 14.43 13.87
C ASP A 170 -29.63 14.76 12.37
N LEU A 171 -28.62 14.17 11.70
CA LEU A 171 -28.39 14.38 10.26
C LEU A 171 -29.61 13.99 9.42
N TYR A 172 -30.26 12.87 9.72
CA TYR A 172 -31.43 12.39 8.98
C TYR A 172 -32.73 13.05 9.41
N SER A 173 -32.80 13.59 10.63
CA SER A 173 -33.97 14.32 11.12
C SER A 173 -34.06 15.76 10.58
N ARG A 174 -32.93 16.33 10.13
CA ARG A 174 -32.90 17.63 9.46
C ARG A 174 -33.50 17.52 8.06
N GLN A 175 -34.58 18.26 7.82
CA GLN A 175 -35.24 18.34 6.52
C GLN A 175 -34.31 19.02 5.51
N ASN A 176 -33.70 18.24 4.62
CA ASN A 176 -32.82 18.76 3.58
C ASN A 176 -33.66 19.49 2.51
N VAL A 177 -33.78 20.81 2.62
CA VAL A 177 -34.35 21.63 1.53
C VAL A 177 -33.34 21.67 0.40
N VAL A 178 -33.49 20.77 -0.57
CA VAL A 178 -32.66 20.70 -1.77
C VAL A 178 -33.15 21.76 -2.76
N THR A 179 -32.67 23.00 -2.59
CA THR A 179 -32.87 24.07 -3.57
C THR A 179 -31.90 23.88 -4.75
N THR A 180 -32.25 24.33 -5.96
CA THR A 180 -31.36 24.28 -7.15
C THR A 180 -30.00 24.97 -6.91
N ALA A 181 -29.96 26.00 -6.05
CA ALA A 181 -28.73 26.63 -5.57
C ALA A 181 -27.84 25.70 -4.72
N ASN A 182 -28.42 24.78 -3.95
CA ASN A 182 -27.68 23.82 -3.11
C ASN A 182 -27.05 22.72 -3.98
N LEU A 183 -27.73 22.28 -5.04
CA LEU A 183 -27.19 21.33 -6.01
C LEU A 183 -26.04 21.93 -6.82
N LEU A 184 -26.14 23.20 -7.22
CA LEU A 184 -25.03 23.91 -7.86
C LEU A 184 -23.82 24.08 -6.92
N THR A 185 -24.08 24.36 -5.63
CA THR A 185 -23.03 24.43 -4.58
C THR A 185 -22.35 23.08 -4.31
N ILE A 186 -23.04 21.95 -4.50
CA ILE A 186 -22.44 20.60 -4.35
C ILE A 186 -21.66 20.20 -5.62
N CYS A 187 -22.11 20.64 -6.80
CA CYS A 187 -21.52 20.29 -8.09
C CYS A 187 -20.26 21.11 -8.43
N PHE A 188 -20.19 22.37 -8.00
CA PHE A 188 -19.04 23.26 -8.24
C PHE A 188 -17.72 22.80 -7.58
N PRO A 189 -17.68 22.33 -6.30
CA PRO A 189 -16.46 21.82 -5.67
C PRO A 189 -16.03 20.46 -6.21
N TYR A 190 -16.92 19.61 -6.72
CA TYR A 190 -16.53 18.30 -7.26
C TYR A 190 -15.73 18.40 -8.57
N ILE A 191 -16.06 19.37 -9.42
CA ILE A 191 -15.36 19.62 -10.68
C ILE A 191 -14.03 20.35 -10.42
N THR A 192 -14.03 21.30 -9.47
CA THR A 192 -12.83 22.08 -9.12
C THR A 192 -11.85 21.29 -8.26
N GLU A 193 -12.28 20.41 -7.34
CA GLU A 193 -11.37 19.54 -6.59
C GLU A 193 -10.72 18.46 -7.45
N HIS A 194 -11.41 17.89 -8.44
CA HIS A 194 -10.77 16.94 -9.37
C HIS A 194 -9.68 17.63 -10.22
N LEU A 195 -9.96 18.84 -10.71
CA LEU A 195 -8.97 19.67 -11.41
C LEU A 195 -7.84 20.13 -10.48
N PHE A 196 -8.14 20.52 -9.24
CA PHE A 196 -7.17 20.95 -8.24
C PHE A 196 -6.28 19.81 -7.76
N MET A 197 -6.84 18.62 -7.52
CA MET A 197 -6.07 17.42 -7.18
C MET A 197 -5.19 16.97 -8.33
N SER A 198 -5.68 17.05 -9.59
CA SER A 198 -4.84 16.75 -10.76
C SER A 198 -3.68 17.75 -10.91
N ALA A 199 -3.94 19.06 -10.73
CA ALA A 199 -2.92 20.11 -10.80
C ALA A 199 -1.93 20.04 -9.62
N PHE A 200 -2.40 19.70 -8.42
CA PHE A 200 -1.57 19.52 -7.23
C PHE A 200 -0.69 18.27 -7.36
N CYS A 201 -1.23 17.15 -7.86
CA CYS A 201 -0.44 15.96 -8.15
C CYS A 201 0.62 16.22 -9.22
N LEU A 202 0.27 16.89 -10.32
CA LEU A 202 1.24 17.28 -11.35
C LEU A 202 2.30 18.24 -10.80
N GLY A 203 1.91 19.19 -9.94
CA GLY A 203 2.84 20.12 -9.28
C GLY A 203 3.80 19.44 -8.31
N GLN A 204 3.32 18.47 -7.51
CA GLN A 204 4.16 17.69 -6.60
C GLN A 204 5.13 16.78 -7.35
N ILE A 205 4.69 16.15 -8.45
CA ILE A 205 5.54 15.34 -9.33
C ILE A 205 6.59 16.23 -10.00
N TYR A 206 6.19 17.38 -10.56
CA TYR A 206 7.11 18.35 -11.16
C TYR A 206 8.16 18.85 -10.16
N LEU A 207 7.74 19.22 -8.96
CA LEU A 207 8.66 19.68 -7.91
C LEU A 207 9.62 18.57 -7.45
N SER A 208 9.13 17.33 -7.33
CA SER A 208 9.96 16.17 -6.97
C SER A 208 11.02 15.87 -8.04
N ILE A 209 10.63 15.87 -9.32
CA ILE A 209 11.54 15.67 -10.45
C ILE A 209 12.56 16.81 -10.52
N TYR A 210 12.10 18.06 -10.42
CA TYR A 210 12.95 19.25 -10.46
C TYR A 210 13.98 19.25 -9.32
N LEU A 211 13.55 18.95 -8.09
CA LEU A 211 14.44 18.90 -6.93
C LEU A 211 15.45 17.76 -7.03
N SER A 212 15.03 16.59 -7.53
CA SER A 212 15.93 15.44 -7.76
C SER A 212 17.01 15.76 -8.80
N ILE A 213 16.64 16.39 -9.92
CA ILE A 213 17.58 16.80 -10.97
C ILE A 213 18.54 17.87 -10.43
N TYR A 214 18.01 18.91 -9.77
CA TYR A 214 18.80 20.00 -9.20
C TYR A 214 19.83 19.49 -8.18
N LEU A 215 19.41 18.62 -7.25
CA LEU A 215 20.29 18.07 -6.24
C LEU A 215 21.35 17.13 -6.84
N SER A 216 21.00 16.38 -7.89
CA SER A 216 21.96 15.53 -8.61
C SER A 216 23.02 16.36 -9.33
N ILE A 217 22.63 17.44 -10.00
CA ILE A 217 23.56 18.35 -10.70
C ILE A 217 24.46 19.05 -9.68
N TYR A 218 23.88 19.58 -8.60
CA TYR A 218 24.64 20.26 -7.55
C TYR A 218 25.67 19.33 -6.89
N LEU A 219 25.28 18.10 -6.57
CA LEU A 219 26.19 17.11 -6.00
C LEU A 219 27.30 16.72 -6.98
N SER A 220 26.98 16.61 -8.27
CA SER A 220 27.98 16.33 -9.32
C SER A 220 28.99 17.47 -9.47
N ILE A 221 28.54 18.73 -9.42
CA ILE A 221 29.42 19.91 -9.49
C ILE A 221 30.29 19.99 -8.23
N TYR A 222 29.73 19.71 -7.05
CA TYR A 222 30.47 19.75 -5.79
C TYR A 222 31.55 18.66 -5.72
N LEU A 223 31.25 17.47 -6.23
CA LEU A 223 32.22 16.37 -6.36
C LEU A 223 33.33 16.71 -7.37
N LEU A 224 32.99 17.37 -8.49
CA LEU A 224 33.96 17.82 -9.48
C LEU A 224 34.89 18.90 -8.93
N LEU A 225 34.35 19.87 -8.19
CA LEU A 225 35.13 20.94 -7.56
C LEU A 225 36.01 20.41 -6.42
N SER A 226 35.51 19.49 -5.58
CA SER A 226 36.33 18.85 -4.54
C SER A 226 37.51 18.08 -5.14
N TYR A 227 37.29 17.39 -6.26
CA TYR A 227 38.35 16.67 -6.96
C TYR A 227 39.44 17.59 -7.51
N LEU A 228 39.06 18.78 -8.01
CA LEU A 228 40.00 19.79 -8.51
C LEU A 228 40.79 20.50 -7.40
N THR A 229 40.27 20.55 -6.17
CA THR A 229 40.97 21.14 -5.02
C THR A 229 41.89 20.17 -4.28
N ASP A 230 41.74 18.86 -4.49
CA ASP A 230 42.58 17.81 -3.89
C ASP A 230 43.77 17.40 -4.81
N GLN A 231 43.98 18.12 -5.92
CA GLN A 231 45.12 17.98 -6.85
C GLN A 231 46.13 19.11 -6.63
#